data_AF-A0A512D4J0-F1
#
_entry.id   AF-A0A512D4J0-F1
#
_cell.length_a   1.000
_cell.length_b   1.000
_cell.length_c   1.000
_cell.angle_alpha   90.00
_cell.angle_beta   90.00
_cell.angle_gamma   90.00
#
_symmetry.space_group_name_H-M   'P 1'
#
loop_
_entity.id
_entity.type
_entity.pdbx_description
1 polymer ?
#
loop_
_entity_poly.entity_id
_entity_poly.type
_entity_poly.pdbx_seq_one_letter_code
_entity_poly.pdbx_strand_id
1 'polypeptide(L)'
;MGIRSWFGLDRPEAAEPVRSGPPTTEQLVDALDAIELQAREGKVPGVVLSRLLRVTGIVRQTLPRLSNLGLGSAQGYSVMATATDYLPVAIGNYLRLPRDWADTRPIAAGKSSVMLLVDQLDLLGTTMDKVYDAVCRADAEAIIVHGAFLEQKFGQASSGGTLGLGPDAAQVAPPPEPSASSEPSASSEPSASSSPSGLSGRLGPTGASTASGPSAPSPRPLAPPE
;
A
#
# COMPACT_ATOMS: atom_id res chain seq x y z
N MET A 1 -27.27 -9.83 -9.99
CA MET A 1 -27.31 -8.35 -9.88
C MET A 1 -26.10 -7.89 -9.09
N GLY A 2 -25.06 -7.40 -9.76
CA GLY A 2 -23.76 -7.09 -9.17
C GLY A 2 -23.62 -5.61 -8.82
N ILE A 3 -23.10 -5.32 -7.64
CA ILE A 3 -22.80 -3.99 -7.05
C ILE A 3 -21.87 -3.08 -7.88
N ARG A 4 -21.44 -3.53 -9.07
CA ARG A 4 -20.63 -2.75 -10.03
C ARG A 4 -21.48 -1.84 -10.92
N SER A 5 -22.78 -2.10 -11.08
CA SER A 5 -23.63 -1.30 -11.99
C SER A 5 -24.10 0.03 -11.40
N TRP A 6 -23.71 0.37 -10.17
CA TRP A 6 -24.05 1.67 -9.55
C TRP A 6 -22.94 2.71 -9.69
N PHE A 7 -21.76 2.31 -10.19
CA PHE A 7 -20.71 3.22 -10.62
C PHE A 7 -20.85 3.41 -12.13
N GLY A 8 -21.45 4.53 -12.56
CA GLY A 8 -21.77 4.84 -13.95
C GLY A 8 -20.56 4.78 -14.89
N LEU A 9 -20.33 3.60 -15.46
CA LEU A 9 -19.46 3.34 -16.60
C LEU A 9 -20.31 2.97 -17.81
N ASP A 10 -21.19 3.88 -18.21
CA ASP A 10 -21.74 3.92 -19.57
C ASP A 10 -21.63 5.38 -20.05
N ARG A 11 -20.40 5.73 -20.47
CA ARG A 11 -20.04 6.97 -21.16
C ARG A 11 -19.35 6.53 -22.45
N PRO A 12 -19.75 7.04 -23.62
CA PRO A 12 -19.14 6.66 -24.90
C PRO A 12 -17.64 6.93 -24.88
N GLU A 13 -16.90 6.00 -25.49
CA GLU A 13 -15.46 6.01 -25.72
C GLU A 13 -14.92 7.41 -26.01
N ALA A 14 -14.34 8.05 -25.00
CA ALA A 14 -13.70 9.35 -25.07
C ALA A 14 -12.31 9.23 -24.44
N ALA A 15 -11.30 9.26 -25.31
CA ALA A 15 -9.86 9.42 -25.07
C ALA A 15 -9.26 8.64 -23.89
N GLU A 16 -8.41 7.66 -24.19
CA GLU A 16 -7.57 6.99 -23.19
C GLU A 16 -6.93 8.02 -22.25
N PRO A 17 -7.27 8.03 -20.95
CA PRO A 17 -6.61 8.94 -20.02
C PRO A 17 -5.15 8.53 -19.96
N VAL A 18 -4.26 9.49 -20.22
CA VAL A 18 -2.83 9.41 -19.90
C VAL A 18 -2.72 8.73 -18.55
N ARG A 19 -2.20 7.50 -18.51
CA ARG A 19 -2.01 6.77 -17.25
C ARG A 19 -1.13 7.65 -16.39
N SER A 20 -1.74 8.37 -15.45
CA SER A 20 -1.01 9.13 -14.45
C SER A 20 -0.05 8.15 -13.81
N GLY A 21 1.24 8.50 -13.76
CA GLY A 21 2.23 7.69 -13.07
C GLY A 21 1.78 7.41 -11.62
N PRO A 22 2.40 6.43 -10.94
CA PRO A 22 2.09 6.19 -9.53
C PRO A 22 2.19 7.51 -8.75
N PRO A 23 1.26 7.76 -7.81
CA PRO A 23 1.19 9.03 -7.11
C PRO A 23 2.53 9.34 -6.43
N THR A 24 3.02 10.57 -6.60
CA THR A 24 4.28 11.00 -5.99
C THR A 24 4.11 11.19 -4.49
N THR A 25 5.22 11.16 -3.74
CA THR A 25 5.20 11.42 -2.29
C THR A 25 4.55 12.78 -1.97
N GLU A 26 4.82 13.81 -2.77
CA GLU A 26 4.20 15.13 -2.63
C GLU A 26 2.68 15.07 -2.82
N GLN A 27 2.20 14.37 -3.85
CA GLN A 27 0.77 14.17 -4.07
C GLN A 27 0.10 13.41 -2.92
N LEU A 28 0.80 12.47 -2.28
CA LEU A 28 0.29 11.77 -1.10
C LEU A 28 0.22 12.70 0.10
N VAL A 29 1.21 13.58 0.30
CA VAL A 29 1.19 14.61 1.35
C VAL A 29 0.01 15.56 1.13
N ASP A 30 -0.16 16.07 -0.09
CA ASP A 30 -1.28 16.95 -0.47
C ASP A 30 -2.64 16.26 -0.27
N ALA A 31 -2.75 14.97 -0.60
CA ALA A 31 -3.96 14.20 -0.36
C ALA A 31 -4.30 14.11 1.14
N LEU A 32 -3.31 13.89 2.00
CA LEU A 32 -3.51 13.88 3.44
C LEU A 32 -3.96 15.24 3.96
N ASP A 33 -3.37 16.33 3.47
CA ASP A 33 -3.78 17.71 3.81
C ASP A 33 -5.22 18.00 3.38
N ALA A 34 -5.60 17.57 2.18
CA ALA A 34 -6.97 17.71 1.67
C ALA A 34 -7.99 16.97 2.54
N ILE A 35 -7.68 15.75 2.99
CA ILE A 35 -8.58 14.96 3.86
C ILE A 35 -8.72 15.63 5.24
N GLU A 36 -7.62 16.12 5.81
CA GLU A 36 -7.65 16.85 7.08
C GLU A 36 -8.48 18.12 6.97
N LEU A 37 -8.35 18.86 5.88
CA LEU A 37 -9.16 20.05 5.61
C LEU A 37 -10.64 19.70 5.46
N GLN A 38 -10.97 18.69 4.64
CA GLN A 38 -12.34 18.23 4.44
C GLN A 38 -13.00 17.80 5.76
N ALA A 39 -12.27 17.12 6.64
CA ALA A 39 -12.76 16.73 7.96
C ALA A 39 -13.07 17.96 8.84
N ARG A 40 -12.21 18.98 8.81
CA ARG A 40 -12.41 20.24 9.57
C ARG A 40 -13.60 21.03 9.03
N GLU A 41 -13.72 21.18 7.72
CA GLU A 41 -14.83 21.86 7.05
C GLU A 41 -16.17 21.16 7.29
N GLY A 42 -16.15 19.83 7.24
CA GLY A 42 -17.29 18.97 7.56
C GLY A 42 -17.66 18.94 9.05
N LYS A 43 -16.93 19.67 9.91
CA LYS A 43 -17.13 19.76 11.36
C LYS A 43 -17.25 18.36 11.98
N VAL A 44 -16.33 17.45 11.63
CA VAL A 44 -16.33 16.12 12.25
C VAL A 44 -16.13 16.24 13.77
N PRO A 45 -16.73 15.34 14.57
CA PRO A 45 -16.52 15.33 16.02
C PRO A 45 -15.05 15.25 16.38
N GLY A 46 -14.65 15.91 17.47
CA GLY A 46 -13.24 15.99 17.89
C GLY A 46 -12.57 14.62 18.04
N VAL A 47 -13.29 13.61 18.54
CA VAL A 47 -12.78 12.24 18.68
C VAL A 47 -12.40 11.57 17.36
N VAL A 48 -13.11 11.91 16.27
CA VAL A 48 -12.81 11.44 14.91
C VAL A 48 -11.60 12.21 14.38
N LEU A 49 -11.59 13.54 14.53
CA LEU A 49 -10.50 14.38 14.06
C LEU A 49 -9.17 13.98 14.71
N SER A 50 -9.14 13.76 16.02
CA SER A 50 -7.93 13.34 16.73
C SER A 50 -7.36 12.02 16.20
N ARG A 51 -8.23 11.05 15.88
CA ARG A 51 -7.81 9.75 15.32
C ARG A 51 -7.34 9.88 13.90
N LEU A 52 -8.04 10.66 13.08
CA LEU A 52 -7.62 10.96 11.71
C LEU A 52 -6.21 11.57 11.71
N LEU A 53 -5.97 12.60 12.52
CA LEU A 53 -4.67 13.26 12.63
C LEU A 53 -3.56 12.31 13.12
N ARG A 54 -3.89 11.35 14.00
CA ARG A 54 -2.94 10.31 14.39
C ARG A 54 -2.55 9.45 13.18
N VAL A 55 -3.51 8.99 12.40
CA VAL A 55 -3.26 8.16 11.21
C VAL A 55 -2.45 8.95 10.19
N THR A 56 -2.89 10.16 9.82
CA THR A 56 -2.18 10.98 8.82
C THR A 56 -0.76 11.31 9.27
N GLY A 57 -0.55 11.55 10.57
CA GLY A 57 0.77 11.74 11.16
C GLY A 57 1.71 10.54 10.94
N ILE A 58 1.26 9.32 11.23
CA ILE A 58 2.07 8.10 11.03
C ILE A 58 2.37 7.89 9.54
N VAL A 59 1.37 8.08 8.68
CA VAL A 59 1.53 7.97 7.22
C VAL A 59 2.60 8.94 6.73
N ARG A 60 2.54 10.23 7.13
CA ARG A 60 3.56 11.24 6.78
C ARG A 60 4.96 10.87 7.26
N GLN A 61 5.08 10.28 8.44
CA GLN A 61 6.39 9.81 8.96
C GLN A 61 6.94 8.63 8.16
N THR A 62 6.06 7.83 7.56
CA THR A 62 6.44 6.64 6.78
C THR A 62 6.78 6.99 5.33
N LEU A 63 6.12 8.00 4.75
CA LEU A 63 6.26 8.42 3.36
C LEU A 63 7.71 8.63 2.87
N PRO A 64 8.60 9.35 3.57
CA PRO A 64 9.99 9.54 3.13
C PRO A 64 10.79 8.25 2.99
N ARG A 65 10.36 7.17 3.67
CA ARG A 65 11.03 5.87 3.69
C ARG A 65 10.49 4.93 2.62
N LEU A 66 9.34 5.25 2.01
CA LEU A 66 8.76 4.43 0.94
C LEU A 66 9.66 4.37 -0.31
N SER A 67 10.42 5.44 -0.60
CA SER A 67 11.35 5.45 -1.73
C SER A 67 12.42 4.36 -1.61
N ASN A 68 12.81 4.02 -0.38
CA ASN A 68 13.82 2.98 -0.11
C ASN A 68 13.23 1.57 -0.19
N LEU A 69 11.94 1.40 0.14
CA LEU A 69 11.22 0.13 0.08
C LEU A 69 10.74 -0.24 -1.33
N GLY A 70 10.64 0.75 -2.21
CA GLY A 70 10.02 0.61 -3.52
C GLY A 70 8.49 0.64 -3.43
N LEU A 71 7.88 1.38 -4.37
CA LEU A 71 6.41 1.54 -4.48
C LEU A 71 5.66 0.24 -4.79
N GLY A 72 6.38 -0.83 -5.19
CA GLY A 72 5.81 -2.17 -5.41
C GLY A 72 5.76 -3.07 -4.18
N SER A 73 6.29 -2.62 -3.03
CA SER A 73 6.23 -3.38 -1.78
C SER A 73 4.81 -3.39 -1.18
N ALA A 74 4.45 -4.44 -0.45
CA ALA A 74 3.15 -4.54 0.21
C ALA A 74 2.92 -3.39 1.22
N GLN A 75 3.99 -2.98 1.90
CA GLN A 75 4.03 -1.86 2.83
C GLN A 75 3.81 -0.54 2.08
N GLY A 76 4.52 -0.33 0.97
CA GLY A 76 4.35 0.87 0.15
C GLY A 76 2.93 1.01 -0.41
N TYR A 77 2.36 -0.09 -0.90
CA TYR A 77 0.96 -0.12 -1.33
C TYR A 77 -0.02 0.22 -0.20
N SER A 78 0.18 -0.33 1.00
CA SER A 78 -0.69 -0.09 2.15
C SER A 78 -0.71 1.39 2.57
N VAL A 79 0.46 2.05 2.54
CA VAL A 79 0.58 3.48 2.86
C VAL A 79 -0.08 4.34 1.79
N MET A 80 0.18 4.05 0.51
CA MET A 80 -0.45 4.74 -0.62
C MET A 80 -1.97 4.62 -0.56
N ALA A 81 -2.51 3.40 -0.48
CA ALA A 81 -3.94 3.13 -0.41
C ALA A 81 -4.60 3.78 0.82
N THR A 82 -3.88 3.91 1.93
CA THR A 82 -4.39 4.61 3.12
C THR A 82 -4.65 6.08 2.81
N ALA A 83 -3.72 6.75 2.13
CA ALA A 83 -3.86 8.15 1.74
C ALA A 83 -4.85 8.37 0.59
N THR A 84 -4.89 7.48 -0.40
CA THR A 84 -5.67 7.68 -1.63
C THR A 84 -7.07 7.09 -1.60
N ASP A 85 -7.29 6.01 -0.83
CA ASP A 85 -8.53 5.23 -0.89
C ASP A 85 -9.20 5.12 0.48
N TYR A 86 -8.50 4.62 1.50
CA TYR A 86 -9.14 4.24 2.75
C TYR A 86 -9.60 5.44 3.58
N LEU A 87 -8.73 6.43 3.80
CA LEU A 87 -9.09 7.64 4.55
C LEU A 87 -10.14 8.49 3.81
N PRO A 88 -9.98 8.82 2.51
CA PRO A 88 -10.99 9.59 1.79
C PRO A 88 -12.36 8.93 1.79
N VAL A 89 -12.43 7.61 1.59
CA VAL A 89 -13.69 6.88 1.59
C VAL A 89 -14.33 6.86 2.98
N ALA A 90 -13.55 6.62 4.04
CA ALA A 90 -14.09 6.58 5.41
C ALA A 90 -14.68 7.94 5.83
N ILE A 91 -13.93 9.03 5.61
CA ILE A 91 -14.38 10.39 5.94
C ILE A 91 -15.54 10.82 5.03
N GLY A 92 -15.42 10.56 3.73
CA GLY A 92 -16.45 10.89 2.75
C GLY A 92 -17.78 10.19 3.04
N ASN A 93 -17.74 8.91 3.40
CA ASN A 93 -18.94 8.16 3.78
C ASN A 93 -19.62 8.80 4.98
N TYR A 94 -18.88 9.14 6.04
CA TYR A 94 -19.46 9.78 7.22
C TYR A 94 -20.04 11.18 6.92
N LEU A 95 -19.35 11.99 6.11
CA LEU A 95 -19.80 13.35 5.77
C LEU A 95 -21.02 13.39 4.84
N ARG A 96 -21.32 12.31 4.11
CA ARG A 96 -22.56 12.19 3.31
C ARG A 96 -23.81 12.06 4.17
N LEU A 97 -23.69 11.67 5.43
CA LEU A 97 -24.83 11.53 6.32
C LEU A 97 -25.12 12.85 7.05
N PRO A 98 -26.41 13.21 7.22
CA PRO A 98 -26.80 14.30 8.11
C PRO A 98 -26.21 14.09 9.52
N ARG A 99 -25.60 15.14 10.08
CA ARG A 99 -24.81 15.06 11.32
C ARG A 99 -25.60 14.48 12.50
N ASP A 100 -26.82 14.97 12.72
CA ASP A 100 -27.70 14.51 13.80
C ASP A 100 -28.02 13.01 13.69
N TRP A 101 -28.10 12.49 12.46
CA TRP A 101 -28.37 11.08 12.21
C TRP A 101 -27.11 10.23 12.43
N ALA A 102 -25.96 10.70 11.91
CA ALA A 102 -24.69 9.98 11.99
C ALA A 102 -24.21 9.76 13.43
N ASP A 103 -24.51 10.71 14.32
CA ASP A 103 -24.01 10.70 15.69
C ASP A 103 -24.94 9.93 16.65
N THR A 104 -26.25 9.94 16.42
CA THR A 104 -27.24 9.41 17.38
C THR A 104 -27.89 8.09 16.98
N ARG A 105 -27.99 7.78 15.68
CA ARG A 105 -28.74 6.61 15.23
C ARG A 105 -27.85 5.38 15.14
N PRO A 106 -28.27 4.24 15.70
CA PRO A 106 -27.55 2.97 15.52
C PRO A 106 -27.71 2.49 14.09
N ILE A 107 -26.60 2.07 13.47
CA ILE A 107 -26.58 1.64 12.06
C ILE A 107 -26.22 0.17 11.88
N ALA A 108 -25.31 -0.33 12.70
CA ALA A 108 -24.90 -1.73 12.67
C ALA A 108 -24.40 -2.13 14.05
N ALA A 109 -24.80 -3.31 14.52
CA ALA A 109 -24.42 -3.85 15.83
C ALA A 109 -24.66 -2.87 17.02
N GLY A 110 -25.67 -2.00 16.91
CA GLY A 110 -25.99 -0.99 17.92
C GLY A 110 -25.05 0.23 17.96
N LYS A 111 -24.01 0.28 17.13
CA LYS A 111 -23.08 1.41 17.03
C LYS A 111 -23.62 2.48 16.08
N SER A 112 -23.40 3.75 16.43
CA SER A 112 -23.65 4.88 15.53
C SER A 112 -22.56 5.01 14.47
N SER A 113 -22.80 5.84 13.45
CA SER A 113 -21.85 6.02 12.34
C SER A 113 -20.53 6.60 12.81
N VAL A 114 -20.57 7.52 13.79
CA VAL A 114 -19.36 8.08 14.42
C VAL A 114 -18.54 7.02 15.15
N MET A 115 -19.19 6.08 15.86
CA MET A 115 -18.48 4.99 16.55
C MET A 115 -17.80 4.04 15.57
N LEU A 116 -18.47 3.67 14.48
CA LEU A 116 -17.85 2.82 13.45
C LEU A 116 -16.68 3.51 12.76
N LEU A 117 -16.79 4.80 12.48
CA LEU A 117 -15.68 5.57 11.91
C LEU A 117 -14.48 5.61 12.87
N VAL A 118 -14.74 5.80 14.16
CA VAL A 118 -13.70 5.74 15.21
C VAL A 118 -12.98 4.38 15.17
N ASP A 119 -13.73 3.27 15.18
CA ASP A 119 -13.15 1.93 15.14
C ASP A 119 -12.30 1.71 13.87
N GLN A 120 -12.77 2.21 12.72
CA GLN A 120 -12.06 2.14 11.45
C GLN A 120 -10.73 2.92 11.49
N LEU A 121 -10.74 4.13 12.05
CA LEU A 121 -9.53 4.95 12.16
C LEU A 121 -8.54 4.35 13.17
N ASP A 122 -9.02 3.74 14.26
CA ASP A 122 -8.15 3.04 15.22
C ASP A 122 -7.50 1.80 14.59
N LEU A 123 -8.24 1.03 13.79
CA LEU A 123 -7.70 -0.08 13.02
C LEU A 123 -6.64 0.39 12.01
N LEU A 124 -6.92 1.47 11.28
CA LEU A 124 -5.98 2.04 10.32
C LEU A 124 -4.70 2.52 11.03
N GLY A 125 -4.85 3.21 12.15
CA GLY A 125 -3.73 3.70 12.96
C GLY A 125 -2.82 2.56 13.43
N THR A 126 -3.40 1.53 14.07
CA THR A 126 -2.62 0.36 14.53
C THR A 126 -1.96 -0.41 13.39
N THR A 127 -2.56 -0.42 12.21
CA THR A 127 -1.97 -1.05 11.02
C THR A 127 -0.80 -0.22 10.50
N MET A 128 -0.95 1.10 10.42
CA MET A 128 0.13 2.01 9.99
C MET A 128 1.30 2.02 10.97
N ASP A 129 1.06 1.89 12.29
CA ASP A 129 2.12 1.72 13.28
C ASP A 129 2.97 0.48 12.97
N LYS A 130 2.34 -0.66 12.66
CA LYS A 130 3.05 -1.90 12.28
C LYS A 130 3.84 -1.74 10.98
N VAL A 131 3.28 -1.03 10.00
CA VAL A 131 3.96 -0.75 8.74
C VAL A 131 5.20 0.10 9.03
N TYR A 132 5.06 1.17 9.79
CA TYR A 132 6.16 2.04 10.21
C TYR A 132 7.27 1.24 10.92
N ASP A 133 6.91 0.40 11.89
CA ASP A 133 7.88 -0.46 12.60
C ASP A 133 8.59 -1.44 11.66
N ALA A 134 7.88 -1.99 10.67
CA ALA A 134 8.47 -2.86 9.67
C ALA A 134 9.47 -2.12 8.78
N VAL A 135 9.13 -0.90 8.37
CA VAL A 135 10.03 -0.03 7.60
C VAL A 135 11.29 0.29 8.40
N CYS A 136 11.15 0.74 9.64
CA CYS A 136 12.29 1.08 10.50
C CYS A 136 13.20 -0.12 10.77
N ARG A 137 12.64 -1.33 10.88
CA ARG A 137 13.42 -2.56 11.02
C ARG A 137 14.24 -2.86 9.76
N ALA A 138 13.64 -2.72 8.58
CA ALA A 138 14.35 -2.92 7.32
C ALA A 138 15.50 -1.92 7.14
N ASP A 139 15.27 -0.65 7.50
CA ASP A 139 16.33 0.37 7.49
C ASP A 139 17.48 0.01 8.45
N ALA A 140 17.16 -0.49 9.66
CA ALA A 140 18.18 -0.91 10.62
C ALA A 140 19.00 -2.11 10.13
N GLU A 141 18.35 -3.09 9.48
CA GLU A 141 19.03 -4.24 8.88
C GLU A 141 19.98 -3.81 7.75
N ALA A 142 19.57 -2.85 6.92
CA ALA A 142 20.41 -2.29 5.87
C ALA A 142 21.71 -1.68 6.41
N ILE A 143 21.65 -1.01 7.57
CA ILE A 143 22.85 -0.46 8.25
C ILE A 143 23.79 -1.58 8.70
N ILE A 144 23.24 -2.66 9.27
CA ILE A 144 24.03 -3.81 9.74
C ILE A 144 24.74 -4.49 8.56
N VAL A 145 24.00 -4.76 7.48
CA VAL A 145 24.55 -5.37 6.26
C VAL A 145 25.65 -4.49 5.66
N HIS A 146 25.43 -3.16 5.64
CA HIS A 146 26.44 -2.23 5.15
C HIS A 146 27.72 -2.25 6.01
N GLY A 147 27.60 -2.32 7.34
CA GLY A 147 28.74 -2.47 8.24
C GLY A 147 29.53 -3.76 7.98
N ALA A 148 28.84 -4.90 7.86
CA ALA A 148 29.46 -6.18 7.55
C ALA A 148 30.18 -6.16 6.19
N PHE A 149 29.62 -5.47 5.19
CA PHE A 149 30.28 -5.26 3.90
C PHE A 149 31.56 -4.43 4.01
N LEU A 150 31.56 -3.37 4.82
CA LEU A 150 32.77 -2.56 5.05
C LEU A 150 33.86 -3.36 5.76
N GLU A 151 33.50 -4.15 6.77
CA GLU A 151 34.43 -5.06 7.46
C GLU A 151 35.03 -6.09 6.49
N GLN A 152 34.22 -6.67 5.59
CA GLN A 152 34.70 -7.60 4.57
C GLN A 152 35.55 -6.94 3.48
N LYS A 153 35.35 -5.65 3.22
CA LYS A 153 36.10 -4.93 2.18
C LYS A 153 37.42 -4.36 2.69
N PHE A 154 37.46 -3.95 3.97
CA PHE A 154 38.59 -3.21 4.54
C PHE A 154 39.20 -3.87 5.79
N GLY A 155 38.49 -4.77 6.46
CA GLY A 155 38.99 -5.51 7.63
C GLY A 155 40.07 -6.52 7.27
N GLN A 156 39.97 -7.21 6.12
CA GLN A 156 41.03 -8.10 5.63
C GLN A 156 42.28 -7.33 5.16
N ALA A 157 42.15 -6.07 4.73
CA ALA A 157 43.29 -5.23 4.35
C ALA A 157 44.16 -4.83 5.57
N SER A 158 43.59 -4.92 6.78
CA SER A 158 44.27 -4.57 8.04
C SER A 158 45.05 -5.74 8.67
N SER A 159 44.81 -6.99 8.24
CA SER A 159 45.46 -8.20 8.79
C SER A 159 46.53 -8.83 7.87
N GLY A 160 46.96 -8.14 6.82
CA GLY A 160 48.12 -8.53 6.02
C GLY A 160 47.79 -8.77 4.56
N GLY A 161 48.16 -7.80 3.72
CA GLY A 161 48.09 -7.95 2.26
C GLY A 161 47.73 -6.64 1.57
N THR A 162 48.77 -5.88 1.24
CA THR A 162 48.85 -4.78 0.26
C THR A 162 47.50 -4.29 -0.32
N LEU A 163 47.04 -3.11 0.08
CA LEU A 163 46.13 -2.34 -0.78
C LEU A 163 46.82 -2.20 -2.13
N GLY A 164 46.26 -2.84 -3.16
CA GLY A 164 46.68 -2.73 -4.55
C GLY A 164 46.40 -1.34 -5.13
N LEU A 165 46.88 -0.29 -4.47
CA LEU A 165 47.18 0.99 -5.08
C LEU A 165 48.53 0.83 -5.77
N GLY A 166 48.58 -0.06 -6.77
CA GLY A 166 49.73 -0.09 -7.68
C GLY A 166 49.80 1.26 -8.39
N PRO A 167 50.98 1.90 -8.50
CA PRO A 167 51.15 3.01 -9.41
C PRO A 167 51.16 2.48 -10.85
N ASP A 168 49.99 2.09 -11.36
CA ASP A 168 49.78 1.85 -12.79
C ASP A 168 48.71 2.82 -13.31
N ALA A 169 49.03 4.10 -13.19
CA ALA A 169 48.44 5.15 -13.99
C ALA A 169 49.33 5.35 -15.23
N ALA A 170 49.43 4.37 -16.14
CA ALA A 170 49.87 4.59 -17.53
C ALA A 170 49.87 3.30 -18.37
N GLN A 171 48.70 2.74 -18.72
CA GLN A 171 48.55 2.11 -20.03
C GLN A 171 47.34 2.72 -20.75
N VAL A 172 47.58 3.90 -21.33
CA VAL A 172 46.79 4.45 -22.44
C VAL A 172 46.93 3.49 -23.62
N ALA A 173 45.87 2.75 -23.92
CA ALA A 173 45.73 2.10 -25.22
C ALA A 173 45.48 3.18 -26.28
N PRO A 174 46.19 3.19 -27.42
CA PRO A 174 45.93 4.13 -28.51
C PRO A 174 44.56 3.83 -29.17
N PRO A 175 43.88 4.84 -29.74
CA PRO A 175 42.57 4.68 -30.36
C PRO A 175 42.65 3.87 -31.67
N PRO A 176 41.64 3.05 -32.01
CA PRO A 176 41.47 2.58 -33.37
C PRO A 176 40.97 3.75 -34.25
N GLU A 177 41.70 4.03 -35.34
CA GLU A 177 41.29 4.98 -36.37
C GLU A 177 39.98 4.56 -37.07
N PRO A 178 39.19 5.52 -37.57
CA PRO A 178 37.91 5.26 -38.22
C PRO A 178 38.12 4.78 -39.66
N SER A 179 38.00 3.47 -39.90
CA SER A 179 37.80 2.95 -41.25
C SER A 179 36.33 2.99 -41.60
N ALA A 180 36.05 3.73 -42.66
CA ALA A 180 34.75 4.04 -43.20
C ALA A 180 34.02 2.81 -43.78
N SER A 181 32.68 2.91 -43.70
CA SER A 181 31.73 2.42 -44.70
C SER A 181 31.65 0.91 -44.95
N SER A 182 30.57 0.29 -44.47
CA SER A 182 29.63 -0.50 -45.30
C SER A 182 28.44 -1.01 -44.46
N GLU A 183 27.33 -0.27 -44.49
CA GLU A 183 25.99 -0.87 -44.65
C GLU A 183 25.65 -0.75 -46.15
N PRO A 184 24.73 -1.54 -46.77
CA PRO A 184 23.54 -2.14 -46.15
C PRO A 184 23.18 -3.57 -46.63
N SER A 185 22.39 -4.29 -45.83
CA SER A 185 21.36 -5.26 -46.27
C SER A 185 20.61 -5.72 -45.02
N ALA A 186 19.48 -5.09 -44.69
CA ALA A 186 18.15 -5.41 -45.19
C ALA A 186 17.65 -6.81 -44.77
N SER A 187 16.60 -6.76 -43.94
CA SER A 187 15.56 -7.78 -43.76
C SER A 187 15.91 -8.95 -42.84
N SER A 188 15.33 -8.96 -41.64
CA SER A 188 14.27 -9.94 -41.26
C SER A 188 14.02 -9.94 -39.74
N GLU A 189 12.93 -9.30 -39.33
CA GLU A 189 12.01 -9.82 -38.31
C GLU A 189 10.69 -10.11 -39.04
N PRO A 190 9.73 -10.90 -38.52
CA PRO A 190 9.66 -11.51 -37.19
C PRO A 190 9.34 -13.03 -37.24
N SER A 191 9.56 -13.76 -36.13
CA SER A 191 8.87 -15.04 -35.93
C SER A 191 8.44 -15.18 -34.48
N ALA A 192 7.15 -14.94 -34.30
CA ALA A 192 6.35 -15.42 -33.19
C ALA A 192 6.23 -16.96 -33.23
N SER A 193 5.74 -17.49 -32.11
CA SER A 193 5.22 -18.84 -31.88
C SER A 193 6.17 -19.79 -31.15
N SER A 194 5.89 -20.01 -29.87
CA SER A 194 5.66 -21.37 -29.38
C SER A 194 5.07 -21.33 -27.97
N SER A 195 3.74 -21.40 -27.89
CA SER A 195 3.07 -22.15 -26.83
C SER A 195 3.46 -23.62 -26.94
N PRO A 196 3.37 -24.38 -25.84
CA PRO A 196 2.42 -25.48 -25.93
C PRO A 196 1.45 -25.55 -24.75
N SER A 197 0.18 -25.72 -25.13
CA SER A 197 -0.93 -26.14 -24.29
C SER A 197 -0.76 -27.58 -23.79
N GLY A 198 -1.27 -27.81 -22.58
CA GLY A 198 -2.09 -29.00 -22.28
C GLY A 198 -1.49 -30.02 -21.33
N LEU A 199 -2.14 -30.19 -20.16
CA LEU A 199 -2.75 -31.44 -19.70
C LEU A 199 -3.50 -31.13 -18.38
N SER A 200 -4.82 -30.93 -18.42
CA SER A 200 -5.82 -31.97 -18.09
C SER A 200 -5.45 -32.86 -16.88
N GLY A 201 -6.14 -32.61 -15.76
CA GLY A 201 -6.05 -33.40 -14.54
C GLY A 201 -7.25 -33.15 -13.61
N ARG A 202 -8.42 -33.56 -14.08
CA ARG A 202 -9.74 -33.57 -13.43
C ARG A 202 -9.81 -34.57 -12.28
N LEU A 203 -10.25 -34.16 -11.08
CA LEU A 203 -10.94 -34.93 -10.01
C LEU A 203 -11.25 -33.89 -8.91
N GLY A 204 -12.46 -33.53 -8.49
CA GLY A 204 -13.68 -34.28 -8.19
C GLY A 204 -14.13 -33.82 -6.77
N PRO A 205 -15.38 -33.37 -6.55
CA PRO A 205 -15.82 -32.85 -5.25
C PRO A 205 -16.37 -33.98 -4.35
N THR A 206 -15.98 -33.99 -3.07
CA THR A 206 -16.58 -34.79 -1.99
C THR A 206 -16.78 -33.85 -0.80
N GLY A 207 -18.02 -33.56 -0.40
CA GLY A 207 -18.77 -34.29 0.63
C GLY A 207 -18.57 -33.57 1.98
N ALA A 208 -19.42 -32.63 2.37
CA ALA A 208 -20.64 -32.81 3.16
C ALA A 208 -20.44 -33.06 4.67
N SER A 209 -21.15 -32.24 5.46
CA SER A 209 -21.77 -32.56 6.75
C SER A 209 -21.02 -32.27 8.06
N THR A 210 -21.49 -31.25 8.79
CA THR A 210 -22.12 -31.27 10.15
C THR A 210 -22.14 -29.82 10.66
N ALA A 211 -23.28 -29.10 10.74
CA ALA A 211 -24.41 -29.25 11.66
C ALA A 211 -24.05 -29.12 13.16
N SER A 212 -24.09 -27.88 13.67
CA SER A 212 -24.44 -27.46 15.04
C SER A 212 -24.46 -25.92 15.03
N GLY A 213 -25.57 -25.20 15.10
CA GLY A 213 -26.72 -25.35 15.98
C GLY A 213 -26.77 -24.07 16.85
N PRO A 214 -27.73 -23.14 16.65
CA PRO A 214 -27.79 -21.88 17.38
C PRO A 214 -28.37 -22.10 18.79
N SER A 215 -27.65 -21.68 19.84
CA SER A 215 -28.19 -21.64 21.21
C SER A 215 -28.40 -20.21 21.68
N ALA A 216 -29.65 -19.77 21.56
CA ALA A 216 -30.32 -18.78 22.40
C ALA A 216 -31.82 -19.10 22.31
N PRO A 217 -32.70 -18.66 23.23
CA PRO A 217 -32.53 -18.09 24.56
C PRO A 217 -33.27 -18.92 25.65
N SER A 218 -32.98 -18.71 26.93
CA SER A 218 -33.88 -19.14 28.02
C SER A 218 -34.43 -17.95 28.81
N PRO A 219 -35.72 -17.98 29.17
CA PRO A 219 -36.49 -16.82 29.64
C PRO A 219 -36.39 -16.54 31.15
N ARG A 220 -36.73 -15.29 31.50
CA ARG A 220 -37.10 -14.78 32.83
C ARG A 220 -37.92 -15.76 33.67
N PRO A 221 -37.83 -15.63 35.00
CA PRO A 221 -39.05 -15.44 35.78
C PRO A 221 -39.07 -14.09 36.51
N LEU A 222 -40.21 -13.44 36.33
CA LEU A 222 -40.73 -12.28 37.02
C LEU A 222 -41.27 -12.73 38.40
N ALA A 223 -40.97 -11.99 39.48
CA ALA A 223 -41.58 -12.17 40.80
C ALA A 223 -41.65 -10.79 41.51
N PRO A 224 -42.56 -10.58 42.48
CA PRO A 224 -43.59 -9.53 42.45
C PRO A 224 -43.27 -8.32 43.35
N PRO A 225 -44.12 -7.27 43.35
CA PRO A 225 -43.92 -6.08 44.17
C PRO A 225 -44.32 -6.29 45.64
N GLU A 226 -43.61 -5.62 46.53
CA GLU A 226 -44.15 -5.07 47.80
C GLU A 226 -44.15 -3.54 47.72
#